data_AF-A0A363D5B0-F1
#
_entry.id   AF-A0A363D5B0-F1
#
_cell.length_a   1.000
_cell.length_b   1.000
_cell.length_c   1.000
_cell.angle_alpha   90.00
_cell.angle_beta   90.00
_cell.angle_gamma   90.00
#
_symmetry.space_group_name_H-M   'P 1'
#
loop_
_entity.id
_entity.type
_entity.pdbx_description
1 polymer ?
#
loop_
_entity_poly.entity_id
_entity_poly.type
_entity_poly.pdbx_seq_one_letter_code
_entity_poly.pdbx_strand_id
1 'polypeptide(L)'
;MSHLIDIYKYRSGTTRDIEALMNSQFYASSMENLNDVHEGKIIVDNQEIELFDLLVKNSASTFDISIKKDLNNLMQIYKNSGVYSLSKDYKNELLWAYYADSHKGFCIEYDFDILKQYPCNEDNFFDVKYSKNVPIINLGSIFDISISKKSLVTKSLSWKHEDEIRILTPFQGIFTYFTRAVKSIYFGYRTDKNTIESIMEKLKGRGIKYYQMDHEKDLYALEKIEIEDIFKDESIYKNKVNKFVPYLLEDEKPYEDLIKKAIVIVEQEPLCEKVIDVSKSSTKGTKDNPVFFISYENKIKNLPTPNYFISKKEIEEIFKN
;
A
#
# COMPACT_ATOMS: atom_id res chain seq x y z
N MET A 1 5.97 -0.50 21.55
CA MET A 1 5.83 0.73 20.75
C MET A 1 6.97 0.74 19.75
N SER A 2 6.80 0.08 18.61
CA SER A 2 7.70 0.22 17.45
C SER A 2 7.28 1.48 16.71
N HIS A 3 8.20 2.42 16.54
CA HIS A 3 7.95 3.68 15.83
C HIS A 3 7.43 3.44 14.42
N LEU A 4 6.42 4.25 14.04
CA LEU A 4 5.78 4.33 12.74
C LEU A 4 6.84 4.52 11.63
N ILE A 5 6.98 3.51 10.78
CA ILE A 5 7.64 3.72 9.48
C ILE A 5 6.52 4.15 8.54
N ASP A 6 6.40 5.46 8.30
CA ASP A 6 5.61 5.94 7.17
C ASP A 6 6.27 5.43 5.87
N ILE A 7 5.46 5.04 4.89
CA ILE A 7 5.94 4.45 3.62
C ILE A 7 5.40 5.26 2.45
N TYR A 8 6.19 5.32 1.38
CA TYR A 8 6.06 6.33 0.35
C TYR A 8 5.93 5.73 -1.04
N LYS A 9 5.04 6.28 -1.86
CA LYS A 9 4.93 5.94 -3.28
C LYS A 9 5.06 7.15 -4.18
N TYR A 10 6.14 7.17 -4.95
CA TYR A 10 6.36 8.14 -6.03
C TYR A 10 5.50 7.82 -7.25
N ARG A 11 4.93 8.87 -7.86
CA ARG A 11 4.03 8.84 -9.01
C ARG A 11 4.34 9.98 -9.96
N SER A 12 4.31 9.71 -11.26
CA SER A 12 4.55 10.72 -12.29
C SER A 12 3.39 11.67 -12.48
N GLY A 13 2.19 11.33 -11.99
CA GLY A 13 1.01 12.18 -12.13
C GLY A 13 0.20 11.88 -13.39
N THR A 14 0.35 10.68 -13.95
CA THR A 14 -0.50 10.25 -15.08
C THR A 14 -1.97 10.15 -14.65
N THR A 15 -2.89 10.15 -15.62
CA THR A 15 -4.32 9.91 -15.37
C THR A 15 -4.55 8.66 -14.53
N ARG A 16 -3.84 7.57 -14.83
CA ARG A 16 -3.91 6.31 -14.07
C ARG A 16 -3.48 6.49 -12.61
N ASP A 17 -2.44 7.26 -12.34
CA ASP A 17 -1.96 7.48 -10.98
C ASP A 17 -2.97 8.28 -10.16
N ILE A 18 -3.57 9.31 -10.78
CA ILE A 18 -4.58 10.16 -10.17
C ILE A 18 -5.87 9.36 -9.91
N GLU A 19 -6.34 8.58 -10.88
CA GLU A 19 -7.51 7.71 -10.72
C GLU A 19 -7.31 6.66 -9.63
N ALA A 20 -6.13 6.02 -9.58
CA ALA A 20 -5.82 5.08 -8.53
C ALA A 20 -5.84 5.75 -7.14
N LEU A 21 -5.25 6.94 -7.00
CA LEU A 21 -5.27 7.69 -5.74
C LEU A 21 -6.70 8.10 -5.33
N MET A 22 -7.49 8.61 -6.27
CA MET A 22 -8.89 8.98 -6.04
C MET A 22 -9.73 7.79 -5.57
N ASN A 23 -9.51 6.61 -6.14
CA ASN A 23 -10.27 5.42 -5.80
C ASN A 23 -9.69 4.64 -4.61
N SER A 24 -8.68 5.17 -3.92
CA SER A 24 -7.96 4.50 -2.83
C SER A 24 -7.42 3.13 -3.28
N GLN A 25 -6.75 3.11 -4.43
CA GLN A 25 -6.28 1.92 -5.12
C GLN A 25 -4.77 1.93 -5.36
N PHE A 26 -4.17 0.74 -5.38
CA PHE A 26 -2.85 0.52 -5.96
C PHE A 26 -2.89 -0.63 -6.97
N TYR A 27 -1.98 -0.59 -7.94
CA TYR A 27 -1.76 -1.68 -8.87
C TYR A 27 -0.51 -2.47 -8.46
N ALA A 28 -0.68 -3.74 -8.11
CA ALA A 28 0.39 -4.68 -7.89
C ALA A 28 0.81 -5.29 -9.25
N SER A 29 2.05 -5.01 -9.66
CA SER A 29 2.59 -5.41 -10.96
C SER A 29 3.04 -6.87 -10.96
N SER A 30 2.97 -7.57 -12.10
CA SER A 30 3.80 -8.76 -12.25
C SER A 30 5.28 -8.42 -12.14
N MET A 31 6.07 -9.43 -11.77
CA MET A 31 7.52 -9.35 -11.71
C MET A 31 8.14 -8.95 -13.06
N GLU A 32 7.60 -9.46 -14.17
CA GLU A 32 8.10 -9.22 -15.52
C GLU A 32 7.99 -7.75 -15.97
N ASN A 33 7.10 -6.98 -15.33
CA ASN A 33 6.85 -5.57 -15.64
C ASN A 33 7.56 -4.60 -14.68
N LEU A 34 8.32 -5.11 -13.72
CA LEU A 34 9.18 -4.28 -12.87
C LEU A 34 10.40 -3.79 -13.67
N ASN A 35 10.99 -2.68 -13.24
CA ASN A 35 12.01 -1.97 -14.01
C ASN A 35 13.43 -2.50 -13.85
N ASP A 36 13.73 -3.28 -12.79
CA ASP A 36 15.04 -3.91 -12.63
C ASP A 36 15.14 -5.15 -13.53
N VAL A 37 16.09 -5.15 -14.48
CA VAL A 37 16.34 -6.30 -15.37
C VAL A 37 16.94 -7.53 -14.64
N HIS A 38 17.32 -7.37 -13.37
CA HIS A 38 17.78 -8.45 -12.49
C HIS A 38 16.70 -8.97 -11.54
N GLU A 39 15.50 -8.40 -11.61
CA GLU A 39 14.37 -8.72 -10.75
C GLU A 39 14.00 -10.22 -10.83
N GLY A 40 13.81 -10.85 -9.68
CA GLY A 40 13.39 -12.26 -9.58
C GLY A 40 14.44 -13.30 -10.00
N LYS A 41 15.68 -12.90 -10.34
CA LYS A 41 16.75 -13.84 -10.71
C LYS A 41 17.12 -14.77 -9.54
N ILE A 42 17.30 -16.03 -9.85
CA ILE A 42 17.71 -17.10 -8.91
C ILE A 42 18.75 -18.00 -9.58
N ILE A 43 19.67 -18.55 -8.78
CA ILE A 43 20.51 -19.69 -9.17
C ILE A 43 19.96 -20.91 -8.47
N VAL A 44 19.89 -22.05 -9.16
CA VAL A 44 19.59 -23.33 -8.53
C VAL A 44 20.92 -24.05 -8.31
N ASP A 45 21.29 -24.31 -7.04
CA ASP A 45 22.49 -25.09 -6.74
C ASP A 45 22.20 -26.56 -7.01
N ASN A 46 22.78 -27.04 -8.09
CA ASN A 46 23.18 -28.41 -8.32
C ASN A 46 24.22 -28.36 -9.45
N GLN A 47 25.14 -29.32 -9.48
CA GLN A 47 26.20 -29.39 -10.49
C GLN A 47 25.71 -29.50 -11.96
N GLU A 48 24.42 -29.46 -12.26
CA GLU A 48 23.91 -29.13 -13.58
C GLU A 48 22.64 -28.28 -13.44
N ILE A 49 22.51 -27.30 -14.34
CA ILE A 49 21.30 -26.60 -14.80
C ILE A 49 21.25 -25.08 -14.49
N GLU A 50 21.68 -24.29 -15.48
CA GLU A 50 21.16 -22.94 -15.75
C GLU A 50 19.69 -23.03 -16.20
N LEU A 51 18.74 -23.08 -15.26
CA LEU A 51 17.34 -23.35 -15.59
C LEU A 51 16.66 -22.20 -16.34
N PHE A 52 17.11 -20.96 -16.17
CA PHE A 52 16.45 -19.80 -16.77
C PHE A 52 16.67 -19.73 -18.30
N ASP A 53 17.86 -20.13 -18.79
CA ASP A 53 18.17 -20.17 -20.22
C ASP A 53 17.52 -21.36 -20.96
N LEU A 54 17.26 -22.47 -20.25
CA LEU A 54 16.51 -23.63 -20.78
C LEU A 54 14.99 -23.37 -20.84
N LEU A 55 14.43 -22.68 -19.84
CA LEU A 55 12.99 -22.43 -19.71
C LEU A 55 12.42 -21.44 -20.74
N VAL A 56 13.26 -20.56 -21.29
CA VAL A 56 12.84 -19.65 -22.37
C VAL A 56 12.96 -20.32 -23.76
N LYS A 57 13.80 -21.34 -23.93
CA LYS A 57 14.18 -21.83 -25.27
C LYS A 57 13.77 -23.25 -25.64
N ASN A 58 13.58 -24.20 -24.73
CA ASN A 58 13.28 -25.57 -25.17
C ASN A 58 12.45 -26.40 -24.19
N SER A 59 11.34 -26.92 -24.72
CA SER A 59 10.65 -28.09 -24.22
C SER A 59 11.61 -29.30 -24.18
N ALA A 60 12.16 -29.64 -23.02
CA ALA A 60 13.01 -30.83 -22.85
C ALA A 60 12.44 -31.81 -21.82
N SER A 61 12.61 -33.10 -22.13
CA SER A 61 11.79 -34.25 -21.76
C SER A 61 12.45 -35.21 -20.75
N THR A 62 13.43 -34.76 -19.97
CA THR A 62 14.23 -35.63 -19.08
C THR A 62 14.35 -35.14 -17.63
N PHE A 63 13.34 -34.43 -17.13
CA PHE A 63 13.23 -34.08 -15.71
C PHE A 63 12.30 -35.05 -14.97
N ASP A 64 12.64 -35.41 -13.72
CA ASP A 64 11.72 -36.10 -12.81
C ASP A 64 10.38 -35.34 -12.77
N ILE A 65 9.29 -36.08 -12.98
CA ILE A 65 7.94 -35.55 -13.09
C ILE A 65 7.55 -34.76 -11.84
N SER A 66 8.05 -35.16 -10.65
CA SER A 66 7.82 -34.48 -9.38
C SER A 66 8.48 -33.09 -9.35
N ILE A 67 9.79 -33.01 -9.57
CA ILE A 67 10.56 -31.76 -9.61
C ILE A 67 10.00 -30.80 -10.67
N LYS A 68 9.63 -31.32 -11.84
CA LYS A 68 9.02 -30.51 -12.90
C LYS A 68 7.70 -29.90 -12.45
N LYS A 69 6.86 -30.65 -11.73
CA LYS A 69 5.60 -30.15 -11.17
C LYS A 69 5.84 -29.07 -10.11
N ASP A 70 6.83 -29.27 -9.24
CA ASP A 70 7.13 -28.34 -8.15
C ASP A 70 7.72 -27.03 -8.67
N LEU A 71 8.61 -27.10 -9.66
CA LEU A 71 9.11 -25.94 -10.39
C LEU A 71 7.98 -25.19 -11.11
N ASN A 72 7.06 -25.91 -11.75
CA ASN A 72 5.90 -25.29 -12.39
C ASN A 72 5.01 -24.56 -11.38
N ASN A 73 4.78 -25.14 -10.19
CA ASN A 73 4.01 -24.49 -9.13
C ASN A 73 4.70 -23.23 -8.63
N LEU A 74 6.02 -23.29 -8.40
CA LEU A 74 6.82 -22.12 -8.04
C LEU A 74 6.69 -21.04 -9.11
N MET A 75 6.94 -21.37 -10.38
CA MET A 75 6.79 -20.44 -11.50
C MET A 75 5.38 -19.85 -11.58
N GLN A 76 4.35 -20.64 -11.31
CA GLN A 76 2.98 -20.14 -11.29
C GLN A 76 2.77 -19.13 -10.17
N ILE A 77 3.32 -19.37 -8.98
CA ILE A 77 3.30 -18.40 -7.87
C ILE A 77 4.01 -17.12 -8.30
N TYR A 78 5.21 -17.19 -8.87
CA TYR A 78 5.95 -16.01 -9.36
C TYR A 78 5.19 -15.22 -10.41
N LYS A 79 4.62 -15.91 -11.42
CA LYS A 79 3.89 -15.28 -12.51
C LYS A 79 2.59 -14.64 -12.04
N ASN A 80 1.91 -15.29 -11.09
CA ASN A 80 0.65 -14.80 -10.58
C ASN A 80 0.86 -13.67 -9.58
N SER A 81 1.88 -13.73 -8.72
CA SER A 81 2.09 -12.78 -7.63
C SER A 81 2.18 -11.34 -8.14
N GLY A 82 1.54 -10.44 -7.41
CA GLY A 82 1.67 -9.01 -7.63
C GLY A 82 2.70 -8.40 -6.69
N VAL A 83 3.43 -7.41 -7.17
CA VAL A 83 4.42 -6.65 -6.42
C VAL A 83 4.04 -5.18 -6.43
N TYR A 84 3.92 -4.59 -5.25
CA TYR A 84 3.79 -3.15 -5.08
C TYR A 84 4.98 -2.57 -4.34
N SER A 85 5.87 -1.93 -5.09
CA SER A 85 7.09 -1.30 -4.58
C SER A 85 6.81 0.06 -3.93
N LEU A 86 7.25 0.26 -2.70
CA LEU A 86 7.21 1.50 -1.93
C LEU A 86 8.62 1.82 -1.44
N SER A 87 8.85 3.05 -0.98
CA SER A 87 10.10 3.48 -0.35
C SER A 87 9.85 3.89 1.09
N LYS A 88 10.88 3.87 1.93
CA LYS A 88 10.85 4.47 3.28
C LYS A 88 11.34 5.92 3.30
N ASP A 89 11.79 6.44 2.17
CA ASP A 89 12.34 7.79 2.06
C ASP A 89 11.56 8.62 1.02
N TYR A 90 10.97 9.73 1.46
CA TYR A 90 10.28 10.70 0.59
C TYR A 90 11.23 11.77 0.02
N LYS A 91 12.48 11.86 0.51
CA LYS A 91 13.47 12.85 0.09
C LYS A 91 14.42 12.35 -0.99
N ASN A 92 14.28 11.10 -1.42
CA ASN A 92 15.20 10.50 -2.36
C ASN A 92 15.12 11.17 -3.74
N GLU A 93 16.14 11.94 -4.09
CA GLU A 93 16.22 12.70 -5.34
C GLU A 93 16.15 11.80 -6.58
N LEU A 94 16.72 10.59 -6.52
CA LEU A 94 16.69 9.65 -7.64
C LEU A 94 15.27 9.11 -7.86
N LEU A 95 14.53 8.82 -6.78
CA LEU A 95 13.14 8.39 -6.89
C LEU A 95 12.24 9.50 -7.45
N TRP A 96 12.45 10.75 -7.04
CA TRP A 96 11.78 11.90 -7.64
C TRP A 96 12.10 12.05 -9.14
N ALA A 97 13.36 11.85 -9.52
CA ALA A 97 13.79 11.93 -10.91
C ALA A 97 13.18 10.81 -11.76
N TYR A 98 13.22 9.56 -11.29
CA TYR A 98 12.82 8.37 -12.04
C TYR A 98 11.31 8.12 -12.05
N TYR A 99 10.64 8.28 -10.92
CA TYR A 99 9.27 7.83 -10.74
C TYR A 99 8.25 8.96 -10.59
N ALA A 100 8.70 10.19 -10.37
CA ALA A 100 7.83 11.36 -10.23
C ALA A 100 8.04 12.38 -11.35
N ASP A 101 8.20 11.90 -12.59
CA ASP A 101 8.33 12.70 -13.81
C ASP A 101 9.33 13.86 -13.67
N SER A 102 10.56 13.55 -13.24
CA SER A 102 11.59 14.57 -13.02
C SER A 102 11.13 15.70 -12.09
N HIS A 103 10.55 15.33 -10.93
CA HIS A 103 9.97 16.23 -9.91
C HIS A 103 8.70 16.99 -10.32
N LYS A 104 7.99 16.60 -11.39
CA LYS A 104 6.69 17.20 -11.75
C LYS A 104 5.50 16.44 -11.15
N GLY A 105 5.71 15.17 -10.81
CA GLY A 105 4.72 14.30 -10.19
C GLY A 105 4.56 14.52 -8.68
N PHE A 106 4.11 13.49 -7.98
CA PHE A 106 3.84 13.55 -6.55
C PHE A 106 4.28 12.27 -5.84
N CYS A 107 4.35 12.31 -4.51
CA CYS A 107 4.64 11.18 -3.66
C CYS A 107 3.54 11.03 -2.59
N ILE A 108 3.00 9.83 -2.47
CA ILE A 108 1.95 9.46 -1.51
C ILE A 108 2.62 8.94 -0.24
N GLU A 109 2.29 9.51 0.91
CA GLU A 109 2.64 8.97 2.23
C GLU A 109 1.47 8.16 2.77
N TYR A 110 1.74 6.89 3.08
CA TYR A 110 0.77 6.02 3.72
C TYR A 110 1.06 5.85 5.20
N ASP A 111 -0.01 5.84 5.99
CA ASP A 111 0.00 5.26 7.34
C ASP A 111 0.15 3.74 7.20
N PHE A 112 1.30 3.24 7.64
CA PHE A 112 1.66 1.84 7.51
C PHE A 112 0.77 0.91 8.32
N ASP A 113 0.32 1.32 9.50
CA ASP A 113 -0.53 0.50 10.38
C ASP A 113 -1.97 0.44 9.87
N ILE A 114 -2.43 1.45 9.15
CA ILE A 114 -3.71 1.40 8.43
C ILE A 114 -3.59 0.55 7.17
N LEU A 115 -2.52 0.72 6.38
CA LEU A 115 -2.36 -0.02 5.12
C LEU A 115 -2.23 -1.53 5.33
N LYS A 116 -1.67 -1.97 6.47
CA LYS A 116 -1.60 -3.37 6.92
C LYS A 116 -2.93 -3.97 7.39
N GLN A 117 -4.02 -3.20 7.46
CA GLN A 117 -5.32 -3.72 7.87
C GLN A 117 -6.10 -4.29 6.68
N TYR A 118 -5.94 -3.70 5.49
CA TYR A 118 -6.62 -4.12 4.27
C TYR A 118 -5.99 -3.45 3.03
N PRO A 119 -5.89 -4.12 1.87
CA PRO A 119 -6.31 -5.50 1.56
C PRO A 119 -5.29 -6.56 1.94
N CYS A 120 -4.16 -6.11 2.50
CA CYS A 120 -3.04 -6.93 2.88
C CYS A 120 -2.91 -6.97 4.40
N ASN A 121 -2.22 -7.98 4.93
CA ASN A 121 -1.83 -8.07 6.33
C ASN A 121 -0.33 -7.83 6.48
N GLU A 122 0.16 -7.80 7.72
CA GLU A 122 1.58 -7.59 8.03
C GLU A 122 2.51 -8.58 7.30
N ASP A 123 2.09 -9.83 7.10
CA ASP A 123 2.87 -10.87 6.41
C ASP A 123 3.02 -10.65 4.90
N ASN A 124 2.33 -9.65 4.33
CA ASN A 124 2.47 -9.26 2.93
C ASN A 124 3.56 -8.20 2.72
N PHE A 125 4.09 -7.58 3.78
CA PHE A 125 5.05 -6.49 3.68
C PHE A 125 6.47 -6.97 3.92
N PHE A 126 7.38 -6.62 3.02
CA PHE A 126 8.75 -7.11 3.07
C PHE A 126 9.75 -6.01 2.76
N ASP A 127 10.74 -5.88 3.64
CA ASP A 127 11.95 -5.12 3.34
C ASP A 127 12.75 -5.82 2.24
N VAL A 128 13.05 -5.08 1.18
CA VAL A 128 13.94 -5.57 0.13
C VAL A 128 15.35 -5.76 0.68
N LYS A 129 15.95 -6.90 0.38
CA LYS A 129 17.34 -7.24 0.69
C LYS A 129 18.19 -6.96 -0.53
N TYR A 130 19.22 -6.14 -0.35
CA TYR A 130 20.13 -5.77 -1.44
C TYR A 130 21.37 -6.65 -1.41
N SER A 131 21.67 -7.29 -2.55
CA SER A 131 22.78 -8.24 -2.67
C SER A 131 23.53 -8.06 -3.99
N LYS A 132 24.84 -8.34 -3.97
CA LYS A 132 25.65 -8.47 -5.20
C LYS A 132 25.34 -9.79 -5.92
N ASN A 133 25.10 -10.84 -5.13
CA ASN A 133 24.89 -12.19 -5.61
C ASN A 133 23.39 -12.47 -5.69
N VAL A 134 22.96 -13.08 -6.79
CA VAL A 134 21.59 -13.57 -6.92
C VAL A 134 21.33 -14.67 -5.87
N PRO A 135 20.10 -14.78 -5.33
CA PRO A 135 19.74 -15.86 -4.41
C PRO A 135 20.01 -17.24 -5.00
N ILE A 136 20.64 -18.10 -4.21
CA ILE A 136 20.85 -19.51 -4.53
C ILE A 136 19.75 -20.34 -3.85
N ILE A 137 19.12 -21.23 -4.60
CA ILE A 137 18.05 -22.15 -4.16
C ILE A 137 18.55 -23.58 -4.35
N ASN A 138 18.47 -24.41 -3.31
CA ASN A 138 18.84 -25.82 -3.40
C ASN A 138 17.56 -26.65 -3.60
N LEU A 139 17.62 -27.81 -4.26
CA LEU A 139 16.44 -28.68 -4.46
C LEU A 139 15.72 -29.04 -3.15
N GLY A 140 16.47 -29.29 -2.07
CA GLY A 140 15.91 -29.57 -0.74
C GLY A 140 15.16 -28.39 -0.10
N SER A 141 15.24 -27.21 -0.71
CA SER A 141 14.69 -25.94 -0.22
C SER A 141 13.62 -25.36 -1.16
N ILE A 142 13.35 -26.01 -2.29
CA ILE A 142 12.44 -25.51 -3.34
C ILE A 142 10.98 -25.40 -2.87
N PHE A 143 10.63 -26.15 -1.81
CA PHE A 143 9.32 -26.11 -1.14
C PHE A 143 9.22 -25.05 -0.05
N ASP A 144 10.33 -24.42 0.32
CA ASP A 144 10.30 -23.38 1.32
C ASP A 144 9.73 -22.11 0.70
N ILE A 145 8.47 -21.79 1.05
CA ILE A 145 7.79 -20.55 0.69
C ILE A 145 8.62 -19.33 1.13
N SER A 146 9.49 -19.45 2.15
CA SER A 146 10.41 -18.40 2.54
C SER A 146 11.43 -18.07 1.44
N ILE A 147 11.80 -19.05 0.60
CA ILE A 147 12.80 -18.90 -0.45
C ILE A 147 12.20 -18.32 -1.73
N SER A 148 10.96 -18.69 -2.08
CA SER A 148 10.23 -18.03 -3.16
C SER A 148 10.00 -16.55 -2.83
N LYS A 149 9.63 -16.25 -1.58
CA LYS A 149 9.58 -14.88 -1.06
C LYS A 149 10.96 -14.22 -1.13
N LYS A 150 12.03 -14.90 -0.74
CA LYS A 150 13.41 -14.36 -0.73
C LYS A 150 13.82 -13.78 -2.08
N SER A 151 13.54 -14.45 -3.19
CA SER A 151 13.89 -13.89 -4.51
C SER A 151 12.95 -12.77 -4.95
N LEU A 152 11.67 -12.81 -4.55
CA LEU A 152 10.73 -11.70 -4.75
C LEU A 152 11.09 -10.45 -3.93
N VAL A 153 11.99 -10.57 -2.95
CA VAL A 153 12.41 -9.46 -2.07
C VAL A 153 13.92 -9.26 -2.09
N THR A 154 14.65 -9.81 -3.07
CA THR A 154 16.08 -9.56 -3.24
C THR A 154 16.32 -8.75 -4.50
N LYS A 155 17.09 -7.66 -4.38
CA LYS A 155 17.41 -6.75 -5.49
C LYS A 155 18.90 -6.48 -5.57
N SER A 156 19.37 -6.02 -6.72
CA SER A 156 20.80 -5.70 -6.88
C SER A 156 21.20 -4.50 -6.01
N LEU A 157 22.47 -4.46 -5.59
CA LEU A 157 23.01 -3.35 -4.77
C LEU A 157 22.86 -1.97 -5.44
N SER A 158 22.77 -1.91 -6.77
CA SER A 158 22.59 -0.65 -7.51
C SER A 158 21.29 0.07 -7.12
N TRP A 159 20.25 -0.67 -6.73
CA TRP A 159 18.95 -0.13 -6.31
C TRP A 159 18.82 0.07 -4.80
N LYS A 160 19.92 -0.09 -4.03
CA LYS A 160 19.90 0.06 -2.57
C LYS A 160 19.38 1.44 -2.13
N HIS A 161 19.61 2.45 -2.94
CA HIS A 161 19.15 3.82 -2.69
C HIS A 161 17.63 3.95 -2.61
N GLU A 162 16.84 3.01 -3.17
CA GLU A 162 15.38 3.11 -3.13
C GLU A 162 14.79 2.86 -1.72
N ASP A 163 15.55 2.25 -0.81
CA ASP A 163 15.11 1.80 0.53
C ASP A 163 13.71 1.15 0.47
N GLU A 164 13.62 0.13 -0.39
CA GLU A 164 12.37 -0.42 -0.90
C GLU A 164 11.70 -1.34 0.14
N ILE A 165 10.41 -1.15 0.32
CA ILE A 165 9.49 -2.08 0.97
C ILE A 165 8.45 -2.53 -0.04
N ARG A 166 8.19 -3.84 -0.12
CA ARG A 166 7.25 -4.42 -1.08
C ARG A 166 6.01 -4.93 -0.37
N ILE A 167 4.85 -4.69 -0.99
CA ILE A 167 3.66 -5.50 -0.74
C ILE A 167 3.62 -6.62 -1.77
N LEU A 168 3.61 -7.86 -1.30
CA LEU A 168 3.41 -9.04 -2.15
C LEU A 168 1.95 -9.50 -2.07
N THR A 169 1.27 -9.48 -3.20
CA THR A 169 -0.14 -9.88 -3.33
C THR A 169 -0.25 -11.25 -4.02
N PRO A 170 -1.29 -12.04 -3.73
CA PRO A 170 -1.46 -13.38 -4.32
C PRO A 170 -1.70 -13.35 -5.84
N PHE A 171 -2.17 -12.22 -6.37
CA PHE A 171 -2.33 -11.98 -7.80
C PHE A 171 -1.91 -10.55 -8.16
N GLN A 172 -1.41 -10.34 -9.39
CA GLN A 172 -1.26 -9.00 -9.96
C GLN A 172 -2.62 -8.34 -10.20
N GLY A 173 -2.67 -7.01 -10.17
CA GLY A 173 -3.90 -6.27 -10.45
C GLY A 173 -4.16 -5.11 -9.49
N ILE A 174 -5.41 -4.65 -9.52
CA ILE A 174 -5.87 -3.52 -8.70
C ILE A 174 -6.33 -4.03 -7.33
N PHE A 175 -5.86 -3.35 -6.30
CA PHE A 175 -6.21 -3.59 -4.91
C PHE A 175 -6.69 -2.27 -4.31
N THR A 176 -7.74 -2.33 -3.49
CA THR A 176 -8.31 -1.16 -2.82
C THR A 176 -7.92 -1.19 -1.34
N TYR A 177 -7.50 -0.06 -0.80
CA TYR A 177 -7.16 0.14 0.62
C TYR A 177 -8.14 1.11 1.28
N PHE A 178 -8.10 1.19 2.61
CA PHE A 178 -8.91 2.17 3.34
C PHE A 178 -8.48 3.59 3.02
N THR A 179 -9.44 4.48 2.78
CA THR A 179 -9.17 5.86 2.33
C THR A 179 -8.26 6.61 3.30
N ARG A 180 -8.41 6.38 4.61
CA ARG A 180 -7.55 6.95 5.67
C ARG A 180 -6.11 6.42 5.69
N ALA A 181 -5.76 5.45 4.84
CA ALA A 181 -4.39 4.98 4.72
C ALA A 181 -3.48 6.04 4.09
N VAL A 182 -4.01 6.98 3.30
CA VAL A 182 -3.24 8.10 2.75
C VAL A 182 -3.24 9.24 3.76
N LYS A 183 -2.06 9.56 4.28
CA LYS A 183 -1.85 10.60 5.31
C LYS A 183 -1.49 11.95 4.70
N SER A 184 -0.59 11.92 3.73
CA SER A 184 -0.10 13.14 3.08
C SER A 184 0.21 12.94 1.61
N ILE A 185 0.19 14.03 0.86
CA ILE A 185 0.71 14.10 -0.51
C ILE A 185 1.84 15.14 -0.55
N TYR A 186 2.95 14.73 -1.15
CA TYR A 186 4.11 15.57 -1.41
C TYR A 186 4.11 15.86 -2.90
N PHE A 187 4.13 17.12 -3.29
CA PHE A 187 4.28 17.54 -4.67
C PHE A 187 5.76 17.75 -4.97
N GLY A 188 6.21 17.32 -6.14
CA GLY A 188 7.58 17.54 -6.55
C GLY A 188 7.89 19.03 -6.68
N TYR A 189 9.17 19.36 -6.60
CA TYR A 189 9.66 20.74 -6.71
C TYR A 189 9.17 21.46 -7.99
N ARG A 190 8.97 20.71 -9.07
CA ARG A 190 8.53 21.24 -10.37
C ARG A 190 7.05 21.02 -10.65
N THR A 191 6.27 20.51 -9.69
CA THR A 191 4.82 20.38 -9.87
C THR A 191 4.20 21.75 -9.96
N ASP A 192 3.41 21.99 -11.01
CA ASP A 192 2.75 23.27 -11.20
C ASP A 192 1.53 23.43 -10.30
N LYS A 193 1.18 24.69 -10.02
CA LYS A 193 0.07 25.05 -9.13
C LYS A 193 -1.28 24.47 -9.58
N ASN A 194 -1.57 24.41 -10.88
CA ASN A 194 -2.86 23.90 -11.35
C ASN A 194 -2.98 22.40 -11.07
N THR A 195 -1.88 21.65 -11.21
CA THR A 195 -1.84 20.23 -10.87
C THR A 195 -2.05 20.02 -9.37
N ILE A 196 -1.42 20.84 -8.53
CA ILE A 196 -1.61 20.81 -7.06
C ILE A 196 -3.08 21.02 -6.71
N GLU A 197 -3.67 22.12 -7.18
CA GLU A 197 -5.06 22.49 -6.90
C GLU A 197 -6.04 21.42 -7.40
N SER A 198 -5.79 20.85 -8.59
CA SER A 198 -6.63 19.76 -9.13
C SER A 198 -6.57 18.48 -8.30
N ILE A 199 -5.40 18.13 -7.75
CA ILE A 199 -5.26 16.96 -6.88
C ILE A 199 -5.93 17.22 -5.52
N MET A 200 -5.74 18.40 -4.94
CA MET A 200 -6.44 18.81 -3.71
C MET A 200 -7.96 18.74 -3.89
N GLU A 201 -8.49 19.25 -5.01
CA GLU A 201 -9.93 19.23 -5.29
C GLU A 201 -10.48 17.80 -5.36
N LYS A 202 -9.77 16.89 -6.04
CA LYS A 202 -10.15 15.48 -6.18
C LYS A 202 -10.11 14.71 -4.86
N LEU A 203 -9.33 15.19 -3.90
CA LEU A 203 -9.09 14.55 -2.60
C LEU A 203 -9.69 15.31 -1.42
N LYS A 204 -10.45 16.38 -1.67
CA LYS A 204 -11.03 17.25 -0.65
C LYS A 204 -11.82 16.48 0.40
N GLY A 205 -11.73 16.94 1.65
CA GLY A 205 -12.42 16.37 2.80
C GLY A 205 -11.95 14.98 3.24
N ARG A 206 -10.78 14.52 2.76
CA ARG A 206 -10.13 13.28 3.25
C ARG A 206 -9.18 13.51 4.43
N GLY A 207 -9.00 14.76 4.87
CA GLY A 207 -8.07 15.10 5.95
C GLY A 207 -6.60 14.87 5.59
N ILE A 208 -6.26 14.94 4.30
CA ILE A 208 -4.90 14.74 3.78
C ILE A 208 -4.08 16.01 3.99
N LYS A 209 -2.83 15.86 4.46
CA LYS A 209 -1.88 16.98 4.50
C LYS A 209 -1.15 17.13 3.18
N TYR A 210 -0.85 18.36 2.80
CA TYR A 210 -0.17 18.66 1.55
C TYR A 210 1.17 19.35 1.79
N TYR A 211 2.17 18.92 1.03
CA TYR A 211 3.51 19.51 1.05
C TYR A 211 4.01 19.71 -0.36
N GLN A 212 4.85 20.70 -0.59
CA GLN A 212 5.67 20.80 -1.80
C GLN A 212 7.14 20.63 -1.41
N MET A 213 7.86 19.83 -2.19
CA MET A 213 9.30 19.65 -2.02
C MET A 213 10.02 20.91 -2.51
N ASP A 214 11.04 21.33 -1.77
CA ASP A 214 11.90 22.45 -2.13
C ASP A 214 13.38 22.11 -1.86
N HIS A 215 14.28 22.95 -2.37
CA HIS A 215 15.70 22.88 -2.09
C HIS A 215 15.99 23.37 -0.68
N GLU A 216 16.65 22.53 0.12
CA GLU A 216 17.21 23.00 1.38
C GLU A 216 18.32 24.01 1.09
N LYS A 217 18.26 25.15 1.79
CA LYS A 217 19.19 26.25 1.55
C LYS A 217 20.64 25.78 1.74
N ASP A 218 21.50 26.12 0.77
CA ASP A 218 22.94 25.86 0.77
C ASP A 218 23.35 24.36 0.79
N LEU A 219 22.41 23.44 0.52
CA LEU A 219 22.64 21.99 0.53
C LEU A 219 22.09 21.29 -0.73
N TYR A 220 22.71 20.18 -1.13
CA TYR A 220 22.13 19.25 -2.11
C TYR A 220 21.15 18.30 -1.40
N ALA A 221 20.09 18.89 -0.85
CA ALA A 221 19.07 18.17 -0.11
C ALA A 221 17.68 18.74 -0.41
N LEU A 222 16.66 17.90 -0.22
CA LEU A 222 15.27 18.31 -0.31
C LEU A 222 14.67 18.51 1.08
N GLU A 223 13.89 19.57 1.21
CA GLU A 223 12.99 19.81 2.33
C GLU A 223 11.54 19.82 1.87
N LYS A 224 10.62 19.68 2.82
CA LYS A 224 9.18 19.74 2.57
C LYS A 224 8.64 21.03 3.17
N ILE A 225 7.82 21.75 2.41
CA ILE A 225 7.12 22.93 2.85
C ILE A 225 5.64 22.58 2.91
N GLU A 226 5.01 22.74 4.06
CA GLU A 226 3.57 22.50 4.21
C GLU A 226 2.80 23.54 3.40
N ILE A 227 1.81 23.07 2.62
CA ILE A 227 0.90 23.91 1.86
C ILE A 227 -0.48 23.79 2.51
N GLU A 228 -1.13 24.94 2.69
CA GLU A 228 -2.50 24.98 3.15
C GLU A 228 -3.45 24.30 2.16
N ASP A 229 -4.28 23.38 2.66
CA ASP A 229 -5.38 22.81 1.87
C ASP A 229 -6.43 23.90 1.60
N ILE A 230 -6.57 24.30 0.34
CA ILE A 230 -7.57 25.27 -0.09
C ILE A 230 -9.01 24.76 0.03
N PHE A 231 -9.19 23.46 0.28
CA PHE A 231 -10.47 22.80 0.57
C PHE A 231 -10.56 22.30 2.02
N LYS A 232 -9.75 22.83 2.95
CA LYS A 232 -9.75 22.40 4.37
C LYS A 232 -11.11 22.49 5.07
N ASP A 233 -11.99 23.39 4.62
CA ASP A 233 -13.32 23.60 5.19
C ASP A 233 -14.40 22.69 4.54
N GLU A 234 -14.00 21.91 3.52
CA GLU A 234 -14.83 20.89 2.89
C GLU A 234 -14.69 19.58 3.65
N SER A 235 -15.82 19.02 4.09
CA SER A 235 -15.84 17.69 4.67
C SER A 235 -16.78 16.80 3.87
N ILE A 236 -16.28 15.66 3.38
CA ILE A 236 -17.11 14.68 2.66
C ILE A 236 -18.19 14.07 3.55
N TYR A 237 -18.04 14.19 4.87
CA TYR A 237 -18.96 13.69 5.88
C TYR A 237 -20.04 14.72 6.25
N LYS A 238 -19.87 15.99 5.83
CA LYS A 238 -20.84 17.05 6.11
C LYS A 238 -22.19 16.73 5.46
N ASN A 239 -23.26 16.85 6.25
CA ASN A 239 -24.64 16.55 5.82
C ASN A 239 -24.90 15.09 5.41
N LYS A 240 -23.95 14.17 5.64
CA LYS A 240 -24.21 12.74 5.47
C LYS A 240 -25.01 12.23 6.66
N VAL A 241 -26.01 11.40 6.36
CA VAL A 241 -26.84 10.74 7.37
C VAL A 241 -26.54 9.26 7.31
N ASN A 242 -26.43 8.65 8.48
CA ASN A 242 -26.26 7.22 8.65
C ASN A 242 -27.38 6.47 7.93
N LYS A 243 -27.04 5.49 7.10
CA LYS A 243 -28.01 4.53 6.56
C LYS A 243 -28.27 3.41 7.55
N PHE A 244 -27.26 3.05 8.34
CA PHE A 244 -27.35 2.03 9.39
C PHE A 244 -27.67 2.64 10.75
N VAL A 245 -28.68 2.09 11.43
CA VAL A 245 -29.03 2.44 12.82
C VAL A 245 -28.51 1.35 13.74
N PRO A 246 -27.52 1.64 14.60
CA PRO A 246 -26.90 0.62 15.44
C PRO A 246 -27.78 0.28 16.64
N TYR A 247 -27.72 -0.98 17.07
CA TYR A 247 -28.20 -1.38 18.39
C TYR A 247 -27.05 -1.27 19.39
N LEU A 248 -27.19 -0.41 20.40
CA LEU A 248 -26.11 -0.11 21.35
C LEU A 248 -26.31 -0.83 22.69
N LEU A 249 -25.24 -1.47 23.19
CA LEU A 249 -25.17 -1.99 24.54
C LEU A 249 -25.08 -0.85 25.57
N GLU A 250 -25.39 -1.13 26.84
CA GLU A 250 -25.39 -0.12 27.91
C GLU A 250 -24.04 0.60 28.06
N ASP A 251 -22.92 -0.12 27.89
CA ASP A 251 -21.58 0.45 27.99
C ASP A 251 -21.11 1.16 26.71
N GLU A 252 -21.93 1.14 25.65
CA GLU A 252 -21.71 1.81 24.36
C GLU A 252 -22.54 3.09 24.22
N LYS A 253 -23.68 3.20 24.92
CA LYS A 253 -24.54 4.40 24.93
C LYS A 253 -23.77 5.71 25.18
N PRO A 254 -22.78 5.79 26.09
CA PRO A 254 -21.99 7.01 26.28
C PRO A 254 -21.21 7.48 25.04
N TYR A 255 -21.04 6.58 24.05
CA TYR A 255 -20.29 6.83 22.83
C TYR A 255 -21.18 6.91 21.58
N GLU A 256 -22.50 7.05 21.73
CA GLU A 256 -23.46 7.03 20.61
C GLU A 256 -23.08 8.00 19.48
N ASP A 257 -22.71 9.25 19.79
CA ASP A 257 -22.31 10.24 18.79
C ASP A 257 -21.05 9.81 18.01
N LEU A 258 -20.05 9.26 18.70
CA LEU A 258 -18.82 8.77 18.08
C LEU A 258 -19.10 7.55 17.19
N ILE A 259 -19.97 6.64 17.65
CA ILE A 259 -20.37 5.47 16.86
C ILE A 259 -21.11 5.91 15.59
N LYS A 260 -22.02 6.88 15.69
CA LYS A 260 -22.70 7.44 14.51
C LYS A 260 -21.72 8.04 13.52
N LYS A 261 -20.73 8.81 13.99
CA LYS A 261 -19.66 9.36 13.15
C LYS A 261 -18.80 8.27 12.51
N ALA A 262 -18.45 7.22 13.26
CA ALA A 262 -17.69 6.09 12.74
C ALA A 262 -18.45 5.35 11.62
N ILE A 263 -19.76 5.15 11.77
CA ILE A 263 -20.61 4.58 10.71
C ILE A 263 -20.57 5.45 9.46
N VAL A 264 -20.72 6.77 9.58
CA VAL A 264 -20.65 7.70 8.43
C VAL A 264 -19.30 7.60 7.72
N ILE A 265 -18.20 7.47 8.47
CA ILE A 265 -16.86 7.27 7.90
C ILE A 265 -16.82 6.00 7.05
N VAL A 266 -17.25 4.87 7.63
CA VAL A 266 -17.19 3.56 6.98
C VAL A 266 -18.12 3.48 5.77
N GLU A 267 -19.30 4.11 5.83
CA GLU A 267 -20.23 4.18 4.70
C GLU A 267 -19.65 4.92 3.48
N GLN A 268 -18.61 5.73 3.64
CA GLN A 268 -17.91 6.38 2.52
C GLN A 268 -16.70 5.58 1.99
N GLU A 269 -16.30 4.48 2.65
CA GLU A 269 -15.19 3.67 2.13
C GLU A 269 -15.56 3.06 0.77
N PRO A 270 -14.63 3.01 -0.22
CA PRO A 270 -14.95 2.60 -1.59
C PRO A 270 -15.61 1.22 -1.67
N LEU A 271 -15.20 0.29 -0.82
CA LEU A 271 -15.69 -1.09 -0.77
C LEU A 271 -16.95 -1.28 0.08
N CYS A 272 -17.40 -0.29 0.84
CA CYS A 272 -18.58 -0.43 1.68
C CYS A 272 -19.86 -0.32 0.85
N GLU A 273 -20.60 -1.43 0.71
CA GLU A 273 -21.96 -1.45 0.16
C GLU A 273 -22.96 -1.02 1.24
N LYS A 274 -22.92 -1.69 2.40
CA LYS A 274 -23.75 -1.34 3.58
C LYS A 274 -23.07 -1.80 4.87
N VAL A 275 -23.14 -0.98 5.92
CA VAL A 275 -22.73 -1.38 7.27
C VAL A 275 -23.71 -2.43 7.80
N ILE A 276 -23.18 -3.48 8.44
CA ILE A 276 -23.99 -4.60 8.96
C ILE A 276 -23.98 -4.66 10.49
N ASP A 277 -22.89 -4.23 11.12
CA ASP A 277 -22.76 -4.25 12.57
C ASP A 277 -21.72 -3.22 13.06
N VAL A 278 -21.90 -2.76 14.29
CA VAL A 278 -20.91 -1.95 15.02
C VAL A 278 -20.92 -2.34 16.49
N SER A 279 -19.73 -2.40 17.05
CA SER A 279 -19.54 -2.57 18.49
C SER A 279 -18.28 -1.87 18.96
N LYS A 280 -18.22 -1.56 20.25
CA LYS A 280 -16.97 -1.16 20.89
C LYS A 280 -16.08 -2.39 21.04
N SER A 281 -14.83 -2.27 20.58
CA SER A 281 -13.86 -3.37 20.65
C SER A 281 -13.55 -3.74 22.10
N SER A 282 -13.62 -5.04 22.40
CA SER A 282 -13.20 -5.61 23.69
C SER A 282 -11.69 -5.87 23.77
N THR A 283 -11.00 -5.86 22.63
CA THR A 283 -9.57 -6.24 22.52
C THR A 283 -8.67 -5.09 22.10
N LYS A 284 -9.21 -3.98 21.58
CA LYS A 284 -8.47 -2.81 21.14
C LYS A 284 -8.96 -1.53 21.84
N GLY A 285 -8.05 -0.59 22.01
CA GLY A 285 -8.32 0.71 22.60
C GLY A 285 -8.10 0.77 24.11
N THR A 286 -8.39 1.94 24.67
CA THR A 286 -8.28 2.22 26.11
C THR A 286 -9.57 2.89 26.58
N LYS A 287 -9.71 3.09 27.90
CA LYS A 287 -10.88 3.81 28.45
C LYS A 287 -10.99 5.24 27.88
N ASP A 288 -9.87 5.93 27.71
CA ASP A 288 -9.85 7.32 27.24
C ASP A 288 -9.89 7.45 25.71
N ASN A 289 -9.42 6.42 25.01
CA ASN A 289 -9.44 6.30 23.55
C ASN A 289 -10.01 4.94 23.15
N PRO A 290 -11.34 4.73 23.25
CA PRO A 290 -11.97 3.49 22.83
C PRO A 290 -11.82 3.30 21.33
N VAL A 291 -11.81 2.04 20.89
CA VAL A 291 -11.82 1.66 19.47
C VAL A 291 -13.15 1.04 19.14
N PHE A 292 -13.75 1.48 18.04
CA PHE A 292 -14.97 0.91 17.49
C PHE A 292 -14.61 -0.04 16.36
N PHE A 293 -15.31 -1.17 16.35
CA PHE A 293 -15.25 -2.18 15.33
C PHE A 293 -16.51 -2.08 14.48
N ILE A 294 -16.35 -1.91 13.17
CA ILE A 294 -17.45 -1.80 12.21
C ILE A 294 -17.23 -2.86 11.14
N SER A 295 -18.28 -3.62 10.85
CA SER A 295 -18.28 -4.57 9.74
C SER A 295 -19.29 -4.14 8.67
N TYR A 296 -19.00 -4.46 7.40
CA TYR A 296 -19.83 -4.05 6.27
C TYR A 296 -19.81 -5.07 5.12
N GLU A 297 -20.88 -5.11 4.34
CA GLU A 297 -20.92 -5.91 3.11
C GLU A 297 -20.03 -5.27 2.03
N ASN A 298 -19.18 -6.09 1.39
CA ASN A 298 -18.29 -5.62 0.33
C ASN A 298 -19.08 -5.43 -0.98
N LYS A 299 -18.88 -4.30 -1.68
CA LYS A 299 -19.44 -4.06 -3.02
C LYS A 299 -19.05 -5.14 -4.03
N ILE A 300 -17.85 -5.70 -3.88
CA ILE A 300 -17.34 -6.78 -4.71
C ILE A 300 -17.76 -8.10 -4.08
N LYS A 301 -18.65 -8.82 -4.77
CA LYS A 301 -19.11 -10.14 -4.35
C LYS A 301 -17.92 -11.10 -4.18
N ASN A 302 -17.98 -11.94 -3.15
CA ASN A 302 -16.95 -12.93 -2.80
C ASN A 302 -15.60 -12.37 -2.31
N LEU A 303 -15.45 -11.05 -2.13
CA LEU A 303 -14.36 -10.54 -1.30
C LEU A 303 -14.74 -10.64 0.18
N PRO A 304 -13.82 -11.05 1.06
CA PRO A 304 -14.05 -11.02 2.50
C PRO A 304 -14.49 -9.62 2.95
N THR A 305 -15.47 -9.57 3.83
CA THR A 305 -15.84 -8.34 4.54
C THR A 305 -14.64 -7.88 5.36
N PRO A 306 -14.08 -6.69 5.06
CA PRO A 306 -13.02 -6.15 5.89
C PRO A 306 -13.61 -5.67 7.21
N ASN A 307 -12.82 -5.89 8.26
CA ASN A 307 -13.10 -5.37 9.58
C ASN A 307 -12.48 -3.98 9.70
N TYR A 308 -13.31 -2.98 9.98
CA TYR A 308 -12.84 -1.62 10.16
C TYR A 308 -12.68 -1.30 11.63
N PHE A 309 -11.48 -0.87 12.03
CA PHE A 309 -11.21 -0.41 13.39
C PHE A 309 -10.89 1.07 13.36
N ILE A 310 -11.58 1.85 14.20
CA ILE A 310 -11.34 3.29 14.31
C ILE A 310 -11.43 3.74 15.76
N SER A 311 -10.44 4.49 16.21
CA SER A 311 -10.39 5.03 17.56
C SER A 311 -11.16 6.34 17.69
N LYS A 312 -11.55 6.67 18.93
CA LYS A 312 -12.14 7.97 19.27
C LYS A 312 -11.29 9.14 18.73
N LYS A 313 -9.97 9.11 18.93
CA LYS A 313 -9.06 10.17 18.45
C LYS A 313 -9.10 10.32 16.94
N GLU A 314 -9.08 9.22 16.18
CA GLU A 314 -9.17 9.26 14.72
C GLU A 314 -10.50 9.86 14.24
N ILE A 315 -11.62 9.48 14.88
CA ILE A 315 -12.93 10.08 14.57
C ILE A 315 -12.90 11.58 14.84
N GLU A 316 -12.37 11.99 15.99
CA GLU A 316 -12.28 13.41 16.34
C GLU A 316 -11.38 14.20 15.37
N GLU A 317 -10.27 13.62 14.92
CA GLU A 317 -9.37 14.24 13.93
C GLU A 317 -10.06 14.39 12.56
N ILE A 318 -10.77 13.37 12.10
CA ILE A 318 -11.50 13.39 10.83
C ILE A 318 -12.62 14.46 10.83
N PHE A 319 -13.28 14.68 11.97
CA PHE A 319 -14.38 15.64 12.10
C PHE A 319 -13.95 17.03 12.62
N LYS A 320 -12.67 17.24 12.98
CA LYS A 320 -12.11 18.56 13.31
C LYS A 320 -11.67 19.35 12.07
N ASN A 321 -11.41 18.66 10.97
CA ASN A 321 -11.09 19.21 9.65
C ASN A 321 -12.39 19.33 8.83
#